data_AF-A0A6M0BYD5-F1
#
_entry.id   AF-A0A6M0BYD5-F1
#
_cell.length_a   1.000
_cell.length_b   1.000
_cell.length_c   1.000
_cell.angle_alpha   90.00
_cell.angle_beta   90.00
_cell.angle_gamma   90.00
#
_symmetry.space_group_name_H-M   'P 1'
#
loop_
_entity.id
_entity.type
_entity.pdbx_description
1 polymer ?
#
loop_
_entity_poly.entity_id
_entity_poly.type
_entity_poly.pdbx_seq_one_letter_code
_entity_poly.pdbx_strand_id
1 'polypeptide(L)'
;SSSQYYYNARCYQLPSSCNDFLSKASKEPSQKLLPPATVGEYLEMAISNSNNSSPPSPSLDAEEFVPDGEPLVVARLTLEEIARAIDANGFFSVSTRFNPSTYYRQHPYVAGRYDRDYTGLYLGGRQEQAFRSVLEFVNARRIPLVFVNLPLTDRYLDSVRWSADREFAWWMQGLASGYGFTFINLNLSTQLARNDYFVDPSHLNRYGATAVARRLASDRSIPWPR
;
A
#
# COMPACT_ATOMS: atom_id res chain seq x y z
N SER A 1 20.18 -3.83 -42.69
CA SER A 1 20.40 -3.15 -41.41
C SER A 1 19.12 -3.25 -40.61
N SER A 2 19.04 -4.21 -39.68
CA SER A 2 17.86 -4.43 -38.85
C SER A 2 18.35 -4.71 -37.44
N SER A 3 18.20 -3.74 -36.55
CA SER A 3 18.59 -3.84 -35.14
C SER A 3 17.51 -4.60 -34.38
N GLN A 4 17.85 -5.80 -33.89
CA GLN A 4 17.03 -6.55 -32.93
C GLN A 4 17.30 -6.01 -31.53
N TYR A 5 16.27 -5.43 -30.89
CA TYR A 5 16.31 -5.08 -29.47
C TYR A 5 16.25 -6.35 -28.64
N TYR A 6 17.37 -6.73 -28.03
CA TYR A 6 17.45 -7.80 -27.04
C TYR A 6 16.87 -7.31 -25.71
N TYR A 7 15.67 -7.78 -25.35
CA TYR A 7 15.18 -7.73 -23.98
C TYR A 7 15.95 -8.79 -23.15
N ASN A 8 17.04 -8.36 -22.52
CA ASN A 8 17.74 -9.18 -21.52
C ASN A 8 16.93 -9.21 -20.22
N ALA A 9 15.96 -10.12 -20.12
CA ALA A 9 15.34 -10.45 -18.85
C ALA A 9 16.37 -11.18 -17.96
N ARG A 10 16.98 -10.45 -17.03
CA ARG A 10 17.81 -11.08 -15.98
C ARG A 10 16.87 -11.75 -14.97
N CYS A 11 16.85 -13.08 -15.00
CA CYS A 11 16.22 -13.89 -13.95
C CYS A 11 17.02 -13.70 -12.65
N TYR A 12 16.48 -12.96 -11.68
CA TYR A 12 17.04 -12.91 -10.34
C TYR A 12 16.44 -14.02 -9.49
N GLN A 13 17.29 -14.69 -8.70
CA GLN A 13 16.91 -15.78 -7.81
C GLN A 13 15.79 -15.32 -6.87
N LEU A 14 14.60 -15.90 -7.03
CA LEU A 14 13.44 -15.65 -6.17
C LEU A 14 13.70 -16.24 -4.77
N PRO A 15 13.14 -15.65 -3.70
CA PRO A 15 13.04 -16.33 -2.41
C PRO A 15 12.36 -17.68 -2.58
N SER A 16 12.78 -18.69 -1.81
CA SER A 16 12.23 -20.06 -1.88
C SER A 16 10.70 -20.10 -1.69
N SER A 17 10.11 -19.13 -1.00
CA SER A 17 8.67 -18.98 -0.81
C SER A 17 7.88 -18.63 -2.07
N CYS A 18 8.52 -18.10 -3.12
CA CYS A 18 7.88 -17.73 -4.39
C CYS A 18 7.74 -18.91 -5.37
N ASN A 19 8.68 -19.87 -5.35
CA ASN A 19 8.64 -21.02 -6.27
C ASN A 19 7.44 -21.94 -6.00
N ASP A 20 7.05 -22.11 -4.73
CA ASP A 20 5.91 -22.94 -4.34
C ASP A 20 4.54 -22.34 -4.71
N PHE A 21 4.48 -21.03 -4.95
CA PHE A 21 3.22 -20.33 -5.24
C PHE A 21 2.92 -20.30 -6.74
N LEU A 22 3.95 -20.08 -7.57
CA LEU A 22 3.82 -20.07 -9.03
C LEU A 22 3.35 -21.41 -9.61
N SER A 23 3.66 -22.52 -8.93
CA SER A 23 3.20 -23.87 -9.34
C SER A 23 1.71 -24.11 -9.11
N LYS A 24 1.05 -23.33 -8.23
CA LYS A 24 -0.37 -23.46 -7.89
C LYS A 24 -1.28 -22.49 -8.65
N ALA A 25 -0.79 -21.31 -9.01
CA ALA A 25 -1.58 -20.27 -9.69
C ALA A 25 -1.86 -20.54 -11.17
N SER A 26 -1.23 -21.55 -11.79
CA SER A 26 -1.34 -21.84 -13.23
C SER A 26 -2.63 -22.55 -13.66
N LYS A 27 -3.60 -22.76 -12.77
CA LYS A 27 -4.77 -23.63 -13.01
C LYS A 27 -6.15 -22.97 -13.01
N GLU A 28 -6.29 -21.66 -12.81
CA GLU A 28 -7.63 -21.04 -12.80
C GLU A 28 -7.90 -20.14 -14.03
N PRO A 29 -9.09 -20.25 -14.67
CA PRO A 29 -9.43 -19.46 -15.83
C PRO A 29 -9.89 -18.05 -15.47
N SER A 30 -9.48 -17.08 -16.29
CA SER A 30 -9.77 -15.66 -16.14
C SER A 30 -11.26 -15.34 -16.26
N GLN A 31 -11.88 -14.89 -15.16
CA GLN A 31 -13.16 -14.17 -15.20
C GLN A 31 -12.94 -12.70 -14.85
N LYS A 32 -13.58 -11.82 -15.64
CA LYS A 32 -13.58 -10.37 -15.48
C LYS A 32 -14.41 -10.03 -14.23
N LEU A 33 -13.75 -9.77 -13.10
CA LEU A 33 -14.41 -9.36 -11.85
C LEU A 33 -14.03 -7.90 -11.56
N LEU A 34 -15.04 -7.05 -11.39
CA LEU A 34 -14.85 -5.74 -10.75
C LEU A 34 -14.42 -5.99 -9.29
N PRO A 35 -13.43 -5.27 -8.75
CA PRO A 35 -12.94 -5.52 -7.41
C PRO A 35 -14.00 -5.10 -6.36
N PRO A 36 -14.25 -5.91 -5.33
CA PRO A 36 -15.01 -5.47 -4.16
C PRO A 36 -14.18 -4.45 -3.38
N ALA A 37 -14.79 -3.32 -3.05
CA ALA A 37 -14.15 -2.23 -2.33
C ALA A 37 -13.77 -2.65 -0.90
N THR A 38 -12.54 -2.34 -0.50
CA THR A 38 -12.01 -2.57 0.84
C THR A 38 -12.40 -1.45 1.81
N VAL A 39 -12.38 -1.71 3.12
CA VAL A 39 -12.59 -0.69 4.16
C VAL A 39 -11.62 0.49 4.02
N GLY A 40 -10.41 0.27 3.48
CA GLY A 40 -9.44 1.31 3.15
C GLY A 40 -9.92 2.24 2.04
N GLU A 41 -10.49 1.70 0.96
CA GLU A 41 -11.07 2.49 -0.14
C GLU A 41 -12.31 3.26 0.30
N TYR A 42 -13.14 2.70 1.19
CA TYR A 42 -14.26 3.44 1.79
C TYR A 42 -13.80 4.61 2.67
N LEU A 43 -12.67 4.46 3.37
CA LEU A 43 -12.10 5.52 4.20
C LEU A 43 -11.48 6.64 3.35
N GLU A 44 -10.75 6.29 2.28
CA GLU A 44 -10.23 7.28 1.32
C GLU A 44 -11.35 8.03 0.60
N MET A 45 -12.44 7.34 0.25
CA MET A 45 -13.62 7.94 -0.38
C MET A 45 -14.36 8.89 0.59
N ALA A 46 -14.47 8.54 1.87
CA ALA A 46 -15.08 9.38 2.89
C ALA A 46 -14.26 10.66 3.16
N ILE A 47 -12.93 10.56 3.16
CA ILE A 47 -12.03 11.70 3.37
C ILE A 47 -12.06 12.66 2.15
N SER A 48 -12.13 12.13 0.93
CA SER A 48 -12.21 12.94 -0.30
C SER A 48 -13.49 13.80 -0.36
N ASN A 49 -14.63 13.27 0.11
CA ASN A 49 -15.91 13.97 0.10
C ASN A 49 -16.06 15.05 1.18
N SER A 50 -15.26 15.03 2.25
CA SER A 50 -15.31 16.05 3.31
C SER A 50 -14.75 17.42 2.87
N ASN A 51 -14.05 17.49 1.74
CA ASN A 51 -13.44 18.72 1.22
C ASN A 51 -14.35 19.51 0.25
N ASN A 52 -15.55 19.01 -0.04
CA ASN A 52 -16.54 19.73 -0.83
C ASN A 52 -17.69 20.24 0.06
N SER A 53 -17.71 21.54 0.25
CA SER A 53 -18.75 22.28 0.94
C SER A 53 -20.10 22.16 0.22
N SER A 54 -20.93 21.18 0.59
CA SER A 54 -22.41 21.18 0.66
C SER A 54 -22.94 19.75 0.49
N PRO A 55 -23.87 19.27 1.33
CA PRO A 55 -24.43 17.93 1.19
C PRO A 55 -25.53 17.93 0.12
N PRO A 56 -25.49 17.06 -0.90
CA PRO A 56 -26.73 16.58 -1.47
C PRO A 56 -27.32 15.54 -0.51
N SER A 57 -28.57 15.75 -0.10
CA SER A 57 -29.36 14.82 0.70
C SER A 57 -29.28 13.39 0.12
N PRO A 58 -28.96 12.36 0.92
CA PRO A 58 -29.00 10.99 0.40
C PRO A 58 -30.42 10.44 0.54
N SER A 59 -31.20 10.51 -0.52
CA SER A 59 -32.20 9.48 -0.82
C SER A 59 -31.66 8.67 -2.00
N LEU A 60 -30.97 7.58 -1.72
CA LEU A 60 -30.68 6.54 -2.69
C LEU A 60 -31.22 5.24 -2.12
N ASP A 61 -32.51 5.04 -2.36
CA ASP A 61 -33.13 3.73 -2.41
C ASP A 61 -32.44 2.95 -3.53
N ALA A 62 -31.40 2.20 -3.19
CA ALA A 62 -30.88 1.13 -4.02
C ALA A 62 -31.17 -0.18 -3.28
N GLU A 63 -32.35 -0.75 -3.51
CA GLU A 63 -32.57 -2.17 -3.25
C GLU A 63 -31.70 -2.97 -4.21
N GLU A 64 -30.53 -3.39 -3.74
CA GLU A 64 -29.70 -4.36 -4.45
C GLU A 64 -30.16 -5.77 -4.06
N PHE A 65 -30.82 -6.44 -5.00
CA PHE A 65 -31.31 -7.81 -4.88
C PHE A 65 -30.12 -8.77 -4.74
N VAL A 66 -29.96 -9.42 -3.58
CA VAL A 66 -28.98 -10.50 -3.37
C VAL A 66 -29.74 -11.83 -3.35
N PRO A 67 -29.59 -12.71 -4.37
CA PRO A 67 -30.11 -14.06 -4.26
C PRO A 67 -29.15 -14.89 -3.39
N ASP A 68 -29.67 -15.36 -2.26
CA ASP A 68 -29.17 -16.42 -1.39
C ASP A 68 -27.68 -16.36 -1.00
N GLY A 69 -27.40 -15.64 0.09
CA GLY A 69 -26.14 -15.72 0.82
C GLY A 69 -26.10 -14.65 1.89
N GLU A 70 -26.00 -15.06 3.15
CA GLU A 70 -25.92 -14.22 4.36
C GLU A 70 -25.30 -12.83 4.10
N PRO A 71 -25.95 -11.74 4.54
CA PRO A 71 -25.43 -10.40 4.31
C PRO A 71 -24.03 -10.30 4.93
N LEU A 72 -23.06 -9.88 4.11
CA LEU A 72 -21.80 -9.38 4.63
C LEU A 72 -22.13 -8.23 5.57
N VAL A 73 -22.08 -8.48 6.87
CA VAL A 73 -22.12 -7.42 7.89
C VAL A 73 -20.80 -6.68 7.80
N VAL A 74 -20.66 -5.82 6.79
CA VAL A 74 -19.73 -4.71 6.85
C VAL A 74 -20.33 -3.81 7.91
N ALA A 75 -19.75 -3.81 9.11
CA ALA A 75 -20.14 -2.89 10.16
C ALA A 75 -20.03 -1.47 9.59
N ARG A 76 -21.17 -0.88 9.22
CA ARG A 76 -21.25 0.51 8.78
C ARG A 76 -21.08 1.36 10.04
N LEU A 77 -19.84 1.74 10.32
CA LEU A 77 -19.58 2.75 11.33
C LEU A 77 -20.15 4.08 10.82
N THR A 78 -20.96 4.72 11.65
CA THR A 78 -21.40 6.10 11.43
C THR A 78 -20.19 7.04 11.45
N LEU A 79 -20.29 8.19 10.78
CA LEU A 79 -19.27 9.25 10.85
C LEU A 79 -18.93 9.63 12.30
N GLU A 80 -19.93 9.58 13.18
CA GLU A 80 -19.78 9.88 14.60
C GLU A 80 -18.98 8.80 15.35
N GLU A 81 -19.18 7.52 15.00
CA GLU A 81 -18.38 6.42 15.53
C GLU A 81 -16.94 6.43 15.00
N ILE A 82 -16.74 6.78 13.73
CA ILE A 82 -15.40 6.98 13.16
C ILE A 82 -14.70 8.14 13.88
N ALA A 83 -15.38 9.27 14.04
CA ALA A 83 -14.83 10.43 14.75
C ALA A 83 -14.46 10.11 16.21
N ARG A 84 -15.25 9.26 16.89
CA ARG A 84 -14.93 8.78 18.25
C ARG A 84 -13.81 7.75 18.29
N ALA A 85 -13.61 6.99 17.21
CA ALA A 85 -12.60 5.94 17.13
C ALA A 85 -11.24 6.44 16.62
N ILE A 86 -11.20 7.66 16.06
CA ILE A 86 -9.98 8.39 15.77
C ILE A 86 -9.40 8.91 17.10
N ASP A 87 -8.15 8.57 17.40
CA ASP A 87 -7.49 9.04 18.60
C ASP A 87 -7.11 10.54 18.52
N ALA A 88 -6.60 11.09 19.62
CA ALA A 88 -6.19 12.49 19.69
C ALA A 88 -5.07 12.87 18.70
N ASN A 89 -4.40 11.88 18.09
CA ASN A 89 -3.35 12.05 17.10
C ASN A 89 -3.88 11.88 15.66
N GLY A 90 -5.20 11.70 15.48
CA GLY A 90 -5.80 11.53 14.15
C GLY A 90 -5.75 10.09 13.62
N PHE A 91 -5.45 9.08 14.44
CA PHE A 91 -5.36 7.70 13.98
C PHE A 91 -6.59 6.88 14.32
N PHE A 92 -7.16 6.23 13.29
CA PHE A 92 -8.14 5.16 13.45
C PHE A 92 -7.42 3.81 13.53
N SER A 93 -7.47 3.15 14.69
CA SER A 93 -6.76 1.89 14.87
C SER A 93 -7.55 0.71 14.30
N VAL A 94 -7.01 0.03 13.29
CA VAL A 94 -7.60 -1.20 12.73
C VAL A 94 -6.91 -2.42 13.34
N SER A 95 -7.67 -3.36 13.90
CA SER A 95 -7.15 -4.59 14.51
C SER A 95 -7.24 -5.83 13.62
N THR A 96 -7.87 -5.72 12.45
CA THR A 96 -7.96 -6.80 11.47
C THR A 96 -6.58 -7.31 11.08
N ARG A 97 -6.45 -8.63 10.97
CA ARG A 97 -5.21 -9.30 10.58
C ARG A 97 -5.40 -9.99 9.25
N PHE A 98 -4.52 -9.67 8.31
CA PHE A 98 -4.49 -10.26 6.99
C PHE A 98 -4.27 -11.77 7.13
N ASN A 99 -5.21 -12.54 6.59
CA ASN A 99 -5.08 -13.98 6.45
C ASN A 99 -5.23 -14.32 4.96
N PRO A 100 -4.14 -14.67 4.26
CA PRO A 100 -4.19 -14.90 2.82
C PRO A 100 -5.13 -16.06 2.44
N SER A 101 -5.31 -17.04 3.33
CA SER A 101 -6.19 -18.19 3.06
C SER A 101 -7.66 -17.79 2.93
N THR A 102 -8.07 -16.70 3.59
CA THR A 102 -9.45 -16.22 3.60
C THR A 102 -9.63 -14.96 2.77
N TYR A 103 -8.65 -14.06 2.78
CA TYR A 103 -8.69 -12.78 2.08
C TYR A 103 -8.88 -12.98 0.57
N TYR A 104 -8.07 -13.84 -0.04
CA TYR A 104 -8.10 -14.04 -1.50
C TYR A 104 -9.34 -14.79 -2.01
N ARG A 105 -10.18 -15.32 -1.12
CA ARG A 105 -11.50 -15.85 -1.49
C ARG A 105 -12.51 -14.75 -1.76
N GLN A 106 -12.30 -13.57 -1.17
CA GLN A 106 -13.17 -12.40 -1.29
C GLN A 106 -12.55 -11.33 -2.21
N HIS A 107 -11.22 -11.27 -2.27
CA HIS A 107 -10.48 -10.30 -3.08
C HIS A 107 -9.53 -11.06 -4.01
N PRO A 108 -9.88 -11.29 -5.28
CA PRO A 108 -9.05 -12.07 -6.19
C PRO A 108 -7.61 -11.54 -6.26
N TYR A 109 -6.64 -12.44 -6.19
CA TYR A 109 -5.23 -12.07 -6.33
C TYR A 109 -4.94 -11.58 -7.74
N VAL A 110 -4.43 -10.35 -7.86
CA VAL A 110 -3.92 -9.80 -9.12
C VAL A 110 -2.40 -9.92 -9.11
N ALA A 111 -1.84 -10.68 -10.06
CA ALA A 111 -0.38 -10.74 -10.24
C ALA A 111 0.14 -9.39 -10.74
N GLY A 112 1.32 -8.97 -10.29
CA GLY A 112 1.94 -7.69 -10.64
C GLY A 112 2.09 -7.46 -12.14
N ARG A 113 2.27 -8.52 -12.95
CA ARG A 113 2.31 -8.43 -14.42
C ARG A 113 0.99 -7.98 -15.06
N TYR A 114 -0.13 -8.09 -14.34
CA TYR A 114 -1.46 -7.66 -14.75
C TYR A 114 -1.97 -6.49 -13.91
N ASP A 115 -1.14 -6.01 -12.99
CA ASP A 115 -1.44 -4.87 -12.16
C ASP A 115 -1.07 -3.59 -12.93
N ARG A 116 -2.08 -2.76 -13.16
CA ARG A 116 -1.91 -1.54 -13.97
C ARG A 116 -0.97 -0.55 -13.30
N ASP A 117 -0.90 -0.56 -11.97
CA ASP A 117 -0.05 0.35 -11.21
C ASP A 117 1.44 0.06 -11.42
N TYR A 118 1.76 -1.18 -11.81
CA TYR A 118 3.11 -1.64 -12.11
C TYR A 118 3.41 -1.70 -13.62
N THR A 119 2.41 -1.43 -14.47
CA THR A 119 2.58 -1.45 -15.92
C THR A 119 3.25 -0.17 -16.40
N GLY A 120 4.50 -0.28 -16.86
CA GLY A 120 5.24 0.88 -17.35
C GLY A 120 5.50 1.91 -16.25
N LEU A 121 5.94 1.43 -15.07
CA LEU A 121 6.24 2.26 -13.90
C LEU A 121 6.97 3.54 -14.31
N TYR A 122 6.39 4.67 -13.94
CA TYR A 122 6.93 5.99 -14.23
C TYR A 122 6.91 6.81 -12.95
N LEU A 123 8.10 7.03 -12.37
CA LEU A 123 8.28 7.76 -11.10
C LEU A 123 8.26 9.29 -11.27
N GLY A 124 7.95 9.79 -12.47
CA GLY A 124 7.81 11.22 -12.74
C GLY A 124 6.36 11.70 -12.72
N GLY A 125 6.14 12.91 -13.24
CA GLY A 125 4.80 13.47 -13.42
C GLY A 125 4.26 14.18 -12.17
N ARG A 126 2.93 14.23 -12.03
CA ARG A 126 2.28 15.11 -11.03
C ARG A 126 2.59 14.73 -9.57
N GLN A 127 2.67 13.44 -9.25
CA GLN A 127 3.01 13.00 -7.90
C GLN A 127 4.46 13.36 -7.55
N GLU A 128 5.36 13.24 -8.52
CA GLU A 128 6.76 13.62 -8.38
C GLU A 128 6.93 15.14 -8.17
N GLN A 129 6.23 15.95 -8.96
CA GLN A 129 6.20 17.40 -8.81
C GLN A 129 5.65 17.82 -7.44
N ALA A 130 4.55 17.19 -7.01
CA ALA A 130 3.98 17.44 -5.69
C ALA A 130 4.96 17.07 -4.57
N PHE A 131 5.65 15.93 -4.69
CA PHE A 131 6.66 15.54 -3.71
C PHE A 131 7.83 16.53 -3.68
N ARG A 132 8.32 16.98 -4.84
CA ARG A 132 9.36 18.04 -4.90
C ARG A 132 8.91 19.33 -4.22
N SER A 133 7.66 19.76 -4.40
CA SER A 133 7.14 20.93 -3.68
C SER A 133 7.18 20.75 -2.17
N VAL A 134 6.90 19.55 -1.65
CA VAL A 134 7.09 19.23 -0.22
C VAL A 134 8.56 19.32 0.16
N LEU A 135 9.47 18.74 -0.64
CA LEU A 135 10.91 18.78 -0.39
C LEU A 135 11.46 20.22 -0.34
N GLU A 136 11.06 21.06 -1.29
CA GLU A 136 11.43 22.48 -1.33
C GLU A 136 10.89 23.23 -0.10
N PHE A 137 9.64 22.97 0.27
CA PHE A 137 8.99 23.58 1.44
C PHE A 137 9.72 23.24 2.74
N VAL A 138 10.05 21.96 2.97
CA VAL A 138 10.70 21.52 4.21
C VAL A 138 12.15 22.00 4.26
N ASN A 139 12.86 22.00 3.13
CA ASN A 139 14.23 22.48 3.06
C ASN A 139 14.30 24.00 3.33
N ALA A 140 13.41 24.80 2.72
CA ALA A 140 13.33 26.23 2.96
C ALA A 140 13.05 26.58 4.44
N ARG A 141 12.28 25.73 5.14
CA ARG A 141 11.98 25.87 6.56
C ARG A 141 12.97 25.17 7.49
N ARG A 142 13.99 24.50 6.96
CA ARG A 142 14.95 23.68 7.72
C ARG A 142 14.25 22.63 8.60
N ILE A 143 13.16 22.04 8.10
CA ILE A 143 12.45 20.95 8.76
C ILE A 143 13.16 19.65 8.36
N PRO A 144 13.73 18.87 9.30
CA PRO A 144 14.29 17.57 8.99
C PRO A 144 13.19 16.63 8.48
N LEU A 145 13.35 16.10 7.27
CA LEU A 145 12.42 15.14 6.69
C LEU A 145 12.99 13.72 6.82
N VAL A 146 12.13 12.81 7.29
CA VAL A 146 12.36 11.36 7.23
C VAL A 146 11.26 10.76 6.36
N PHE A 147 11.64 10.18 5.23
CA PHE A 147 10.72 9.43 4.37
C PHE A 147 10.86 7.94 4.67
N VAL A 148 9.75 7.27 4.97
CA VAL A 148 9.74 5.83 5.28
C VAL A 148 8.99 5.09 4.18
N ASN A 149 9.69 4.22 3.45
CA ASN A 149 9.03 3.23 2.61
C ASN A 149 8.58 2.05 3.48
N LEU A 150 7.28 1.87 3.64
CA LEU A 150 6.70 0.93 4.60
C LEU A 150 6.92 -0.54 4.19
N PRO A 151 6.93 -1.47 5.18
CA PRO A 151 6.98 -2.90 4.88
C PRO A 151 5.75 -3.35 4.09
N LEU A 152 5.92 -4.40 3.28
CA LEU A 152 4.85 -5.11 2.57
C LEU A 152 4.83 -6.56 3.03
N THR A 153 3.71 -7.26 2.85
CA THR A 153 3.69 -8.71 3.14
C THR A 153 4.56 -9.48 2.14
N ASP A 154 5.17 -10.58 2.58
CA ASP A 154 5.95 -11.47 1.69
C ASP A 154 5.10 -12.03 0.52
N ARG A 155 3.77 -12.06 0.68
CA ARG A 155 2.83 -12.56 -0.33
C ARG A 155 2.49 -11.52 -1.39
N TYR A 156 2.77 -10.24 -1.14
CA TYR A 156 2.45 -9.16 -2.07
C TYR A 156 3.54 -8.97 -3.12
N LEU A 157 4.82 -9.11 -2.73
CA LEU A 157 5.98 -8.84 -3.59
C LEU A 157 6.33 -10.00 -4.52
N ASP A 158 5.56 -10.15 -5.61
CA ASP A 158 6.02 -10.95 -6.75
C ASP A 158 7.18 -10.27 -7.51
N SER A 159 7.72 -10.97 -8.51
CA SER A 159 8.92 -10.49 -9.23
C SER A 159 8.75 -9.14 -9.91
N VAL A 160 7.54 -8.81 -10.38
CA VAL A 160 7.26 -7.53 -11.03
C VAL A 160 7.23 -6.43 -9.99
N ARG A 161 6.47 -6.63 -8.91
CA ARG A 161 6.38 -5.64 -7.82
C ARG A 161 7.73 -5.43 -7.14
N TRP A 162 8.50 -6.49 -6.93
CA TRP A 162 9.84 -6.40 -6.39
C TRP A 162 10.79 -5.58 -7.26
N SER A 163 10.71 -5.72 -8.59
CA SER A 163 11.51 -4.91 -9.51
C SER A 163 11.15 -3.43 -9.42
N ALA A 164 9.85 -3.12 -9.36
CA ALA A 164 9.34 -1.76 -9.20
C ALA A 164 9.75 -1.13 -7.86
N ASP A 165 9.63 -1.87 -6.76
CA ASP A 165 10.07 -1.44 -5.44
C ASP A 165 11.56 -1.11 -5.39
N ARG A 166 12.38 -1.89 -6.10
CA ARG A 166 13.80 -1.56 -6.26
C ARG A 166 14.00 -0.27 -7.05
N GLU A 167 13.31 -0.09 -8.17
CA GLU A 167 13.42 1.14 -8.96
C GLU A 167 13.02 2.37 -8.12
N PHE A 168 11.91 2.27 -7.38
CA PHE A 168 11.47 3.29 -6.44
C PHE A 168 12.53 3.57 -5.35
N ALA A 169 13.08 2.55 -4.71
CA ALA A 169 14.07 2.73 -3.66
C ALA A 169 15.36 3.41 -4.17
N TRP A 170 15.82 3.04 -5.37
CA TRP A 170 16.98 3.67 -6.00
C TRP A 170 16.71 5.15 -6.33
N TRP A 171 15.53 5.44 -6.86
CA TRP A 171 15.10 6.80 -7.16
C TRP A 171 14.99 7.67 -5.90
N MET A 172 14.34 7.17 -4.84
CA MET A 172 14.20 7.84 -3.56
C MET A 172 15.55 8.10 -2.88
N GLN A 173 16.49 7.16 -2.96
CA GLN A 173 17.83 7.35 -2.44
C GLN A 173 18.58 8.49 -3.17
N GLY A 174 18.37 8.63 -4.47
CA GLY A 174 18.89 9.74 -5.26
C GLY A 174 18.31 11.09 -4.80
N LEU A 175 16.99 11.17 -4.62
CA LEU A 175 16.33 12.37 -4.09
C LEU A 175 16.79 12.70 -2.66
N ALA A 176 16.89 11.69 -1.79
CA ALA A 176 17.36 11.84 -0.43
C ALA A 176 18.74 12.49 -0.37
N SER A 177 19.65 12.03 -1.24
CA SER A 177 21.01 12.57 -1.35
C SER A 177 21.02 13.99 -1.91
N GLY A 178 20.15 14.31 -2.88
CA GLY A 178 20.08 15.63 -3.50
C GLY A 178 19.42 16.71 -2.64
N TYR A 179 18.38 16.35 -1.88
CA TYR A 179 17.62 17.28 -1.04
C TYR A 179 18.00 17.22 0.45
N GLY A 180 18.84 16.27 0.85
CA GLY A 180 19.34 16.15 2.23
C GLY A 180 18.32 15.63 3.24
N PHE A 181 17.40 14.74 2.82
CA PHE A 181 16.47 14.07 3.74
C PHE A 181 16.90 12.63 4.05
N THR A 182 16.42 12.07 5.17
CA THR A 182 16.68 10.67 5.54
C THR A 182 15.67 9.75 4.87
N PHE A 183 16.13 8.78 4.07
CA PHE A 183 15.29 7.73 3.50
C PHE A 183 15.47 6.42 4.27
N ILE A 184 14.37 5.90 4.84
CA ILE A 184 14.33 4.62 5.55
C ILE A 184 13.51 3.64 4.72
N ASN A 185 14.17 2.63 4.16
CA ASN A 185 13.49 1.62 3.36
C ASN A 185 13.18 0.36 4.20
N LEU A 186 11.93 0.15 4.57
CA LEU A 186 11.48 -1.01 5.37
C LEU A 186 10.77 -2.09 4.52
N ASN A 187 10.55 -1.87 3.23
CA ASN A 187 9.84 -2.81 2.34
C ASN A 187 10.45 -4.23 2.31
N LEU A 188 11.77 -4.35 2.50
CA LEU A 188 12.50 -5.64 2.54
C LEU A 188 12.69 -6.20 3.96
N SER A 189 12.04 -5.63 4.98
CA SER A 189 12.18 -6.12 6.34
C SER A 189 11.36 -7.39 6.58
N THR A 190 12.02 -8.55 6.53
CA THR A 190 11.38 -9.86 6.79
C THR A 190 10.75 -9.95 8.18
N GLN A 191 11.28 -9.22 9.17
CA GLN A 191 10.71 -9.15 10.51
C GLN A 191 9.38 -8.38 10.56
N LEU A 192 9.17 -7.45 9.62
CA LEU A 192 7.96 -6.62 9.53
C LEU A 192 6.97 -7.12 8.47
N ALA A 193 7.36 -8.07 7.61
CA ALA A 193 6.54 -8.61 6.52
C ALA A 193 5.48 -9.65 6.95
N ARG A 194 5.27 -9.83 8.26
CA ARG A 194 4.36 -10.84 8.80
C ARG A 194 2.90 -10.48 8.52
N ASN A 195 2.12 -11.42 8.00
CA ASN A 195 0.70 -11.18 7.66
C ASN A 195 -0.13 -10.60 8.82
N ASP A 196 0.16 -10.98 10.08
CA ASP A 196 -0.59 -10.49 11.25
C ASP A 196 -0.34 -9.02 11.58
N TYR A 197 0.58 -8.35 10.87
CA TYR A 197 0.84 -6.91 10.95
C TYR A 197 0.06 -6.07 9.94
N PHE A 198 -0.74 -6.71 9.08
CA PHE A 198 -1.45 -6.02 8.02
C PHE A 198 -2.96 -6.25 8.11
N VAL A 199 -3.73 -5.35 7.51
CA VAL A 199 -5.17 -5.50 7.28
C VAL A 199 -5.41 -6.27 5.98
N ASP A 200 -4.58 -5.99 4.97
CA ASP A 200 -4.57 -6.62 3.64
C ASP A 200 -3.10 -6.82 3.20
N PRO A 201 -2.77 -7.21 1.95
CA PRO A 201 -1.38 -7.46 1.57
C PRO A 201 -0.41 -6.26 1.67
N SER A 202 -0.89 -5.01 1.70
CA SER A 202 -0.07 -3.79 1.63
C SER A 202 -0.30 -2.78 2.76
N HIS A 203 -1.44 -2.82 3.46
CA HIS A 203 -1.78 -1.84 4.49
C HIS A 203 -1.57 -2.37 5.90
N LEU A 204 -0.82 -1.64 6.72
CA LEU A 204 -0.55 -2.00 8.11
C LEU A 204 -1.81 -1.92 8.97
N ASN A 205 -1.93 -2.86 9.91
CA ASN A 205 -2.86 -2.77 11.03
C ASN A 205 -2.17 -2.13 12.24
N ARG A 206 -2.88 -1.96 13.36
CA ARG A 206 -2.33 -1.38 14.60
C ARG A 206 -1.08 -2.10 15.13
N TYR A 207 -0.98 -3.42 14.93
CA TYR A 207 0.16 -4.21 15.39
C TYR A 207 1.39 -3.94 14.51
N GLY A 208 1.20 -3.90 13.19
CA GLY A 208 2.24 -3.53 12.23
C GLY A 208 2.71 -2.10 12.41
N ALA A 209 1.78 -1.14 12.57
CA ALA A 209 2.09 0.25 12.85
C ALA A 209 2.90 0.39 14.15
N THR A 210 2.54 -0.35 15.21
CA THR A 210 3.31 -0.39 16.47
C THR A 210 4.73 -0.95 16.25
N ALA A 211 4.87 -2.01 15.45
CA ALA A 211 6.17 -2.62 15.15
C ALA A 211 7.06 -1.67 14.34
N VAL A 212 6.51 -1.00 13.32
CA VAL A 212 7.20 0.03 12.54
C VAL A 212 7.61 1.20 13.44
N ALA A 213 6.72 1.72 14.28
CA ALA A 213 7.03 2.82 15.19
C ALA A 213 8.20 2.47 16.13
N ARG A 214 8.22 1.26 16.71
CA ARG A 214 9.35 0.77 17.53
C ARG A 214 10.64 0.63 16.72
N ARG A 215 10.55 0.16 15.48
CA ARG A 215 11.72 0.05 14.59
C ARG A 215 12.30 1.41 14.23
N LEU A 216 11.47 2.42 14.02
CA LEU A 216 11.89 3.80 13.73
C LEU A 216 12.47 4.49 14.97
N ALA A 217 11.81 4.36 16.12
CA ALA A 217 12.27 4.95 17.38
C ALA A 217 13.65 4.43 17.82
N SER A 218 14.01 3.20 17.41
CA SER A 218 15.32 2.60 17.66
C SER A 218 16.36 2.90 16.58
N ASP A 219 15.96 3.52 15.46
CA ASP A 219 16.86 3.79 14.34
C ASP A 219 17.73 5.03 14.62
N ARG A 220 19.04 4.80 14.73
CA ARG A 220 20.02 5.86 15.02
C ARG A 220 20.37 6.73 13.81
N SER A 221 19.94 6.35 12.59
CA SER A 221 20.10 7.18 11.40
C SER A 221 19.09 8.34 11.35
N ILE A 222 18.01 8.26 12.15
CA ILE A 222 17.05 9.34 12.29
C ILE A 222 17.58 10.36 13.32
N PRO A 223 17.67 11.65 12.99
CA PRO A 223 18.15 12.68 13.90
C PRO A 223 17.04 13.09 14.89
N TRP A 224 16.66 12.15 15.76
CA TRP A 224 15.66 12.40 16.80
C TRP A 224 16.07 13.60 17.68
N PRO A 225 15.16 14.54 17.97
CA PRO A 225 15.40 15.57 18.97
C PRO A 225 15.83 14.92 20.29
N ARG A 226 16.87 15.47 20.91
CA ARG A 226 17.33 15.07 22.24
C ARG A 226 16.67 15.90 23.32
#